data_AF-A0A1H2Z9U5-F1
#
_entry.id   AF-A0A1H2Z9U5-F1
#
_cell.length_a   1.000
_cell.length_b   1.000
_cell.length_c   1.000
_cell.angle_alpha   90.00
_cell.angle_beta   90.00
_cell.angle_gamma   90.00
#
_symmetry.space_group_name_H-M   'P 1'
#
loop_
_entity.id
_entity.type
_entity.pdbx_description
1 polymer ?
#
loop_
_entity_poly.entity_id
_entity_poly.type
_entity_poly.pdbx_seq_one_letter_code
_entity_poly.pdbx_strand_id
1 'polypeptide(L)'
;MRFLTLCATALIFSLCIGEQAEARRGGGASGTAEQLSLITETQLTNDQGQLLSLCHLTENRHVLFLPVWRSSLGYAMAINKCDAESYYPVDAEKLTLGKVLGELPEDLPDQPKLSVSDMISGFWGLGVFALLLGVAGIKWAGRSARTSKRKAEMKGAAPAAVKAIDAMCHAAKADGRLDDSEIALMSDIAKQMTGEPFDEARIRRMYDLAEAKPTEHQFASFGSGLSPDQKRMVLQAVLMIIGSDGDLDKRETDFVQKLAHGLKISGAEVKALFQSMYAKPAEA
;
A
#
# COMPACT_ATOMS: atom_id res chain seq x y z
N MET A 1 13.67 -6.16 77.03
CA MET A 1 12.75 -5.92 75.91
C MET A 1 13.18 -4.76 74.98
N ARG A 2 14.49 -4.46 74.85
CA ARG A 2 15.00 -3.45 73.89
C ARG A 2 15.69 -4.06 72.66
N PHE A 3 15.98 -5.36 72.71
CA PHE A 3 16.61 -6.11 71.61
C PHE A 3 15.63 -6.64 70.56
N LEU A 4 14.34 -6.80 70.89
CA LEU A 4 13.31 -7.25 69.95
C LEU A 4 12.84 -6.13 69.00
N THR A 5 12.86 -4.88 69.44
CA THR A 5 12.55 -3.71 68.62
C THR A 5 13.64 -3.35 67.60
N LEU A 6 14.88 -3.78 67.80
CA LEU A 6 15.98 -3.55 66.85
C LEU A 6 15.99 -4.56 65.69
N CYS A 7 15.40 -5.74 65.86
CA CYS A 7 15.30 -6.74 64.78
C CYS A 7 14.19 -6.43 63.76
N ALA A 8 13.11 -5.74 64.16
CA ALA A 8 12.03 -5.36 63.25
C ALA A 8 12.43 -4.23 62.28
N THR A 9 13.31 -3.31 62.70
CA THR A 9 13.82 -2.22 61.85
C THR A 9 14.88 -2.67 60.85
N ALA A 10 15.59 -3.78 61.11
CA ALA A 10 16.60 -4.31 60.18
C ALA A 10 15.99 -5.05 58.98
N LEU A 11 14.77 -5.59 59.13
CA LEU A 11 14.08 -6.34 58.07
C LEU A 11 13.46 -5.42 57.00
N ILE A 12 13.14 -4.17 57.35
CA ILE A 12 12.62 -3.15 56.43
C ILE A 12 13.73 -2.66 55.48
N PHE A 13 14.99 -2.65 55.91
CA PHE A 13 16.11 -2.19 55.09
C PHE A 13 16.56 -3.22 54.02
N SER A 14 16.33 -4.51 54.25
CA SER A 14 16.72 -5.56 53.28
C SER A 14 15.81 -5.63 52.05
N LEU A 15 14.63 -5.00 52.07
CA LEU A 15 13.72 -4.96 50.91
C LEU A 15 14.13 -3.93 49.84
N CYS A 16 15.04 -3.01 50.18
CA CYS A 16 15.45 -1.93 49.28
C CYS A 16 16.78 -2.19 48.55
N ILE A 17 17.45 -3.34 48.79
CA ILE A 17 18.61 -3.76 47.97
C ILE A 17 18.09 -4.49 46.72
N GLY A 18 17.27 -3.79 45.93
CA GLY A 18 16.96 -4.21 44.56
C GLY A 18 18.06 -3.70 43.63
N GLU A 19 18.50 -4.51 42.68
CA GLU A 19 19.30 -4.03 41.57
C GLU A 19 18.50 -2.95 40.82
N GLN A 20 19.07 -1.74 40.69
CA GLN A 20 18.51 -0.69 39.85
C GLN A 20 18.65 -1.10 38.39
N ALA A 21 17.58 -0.97 37.62
CA ALA A 21 17.59 -1.11 36.17
C ALA A 21 17.50 0.27 35.50
N GLU A 22 18.13 0.41 34.33
CA GLU A 22 18.04 1.63 33.51
C GLU A 22 16.97 1.46 32.43
N ALA A 23 16.06 2.44 32.32
CA ALA A 23 15.03 2.50 31.31
C ALA A 23 15.66 2.69 29.93
N ARG A 24 15.51 1.69 29.05
CA ARG A 24 16.06 1.73 27.70
C ARG A 24 15.29 2.74 26.84
N ARG A 25 15.84 3.94 26.63
CA ARG A 25 15.31 4.91 25.65
C ARG A 25 15.79 4.52 24.25
N GLY A 26 14.87 4.05 23.41
CA GLY A 26 15.18 3.50 22.09
C GLY A 26 15.98 4.47 21.20
N GLY A 27 17.15 4.03 20.73
CA GLY A 27 17.98 4.74 19.75
C GLY A 27 17.94 4.03 18.40
N GLY A 28 17.59 4.76 17.34
CA GLY A 28 17.59 4.26 15.95
C GLY A 28 16.21 4.12 15.33
N ALA A 29 16.19 3.96 14.00
CA ALA A 29 14.95 3.89 13.20
C ALA A 29 14.06 2.69 13.59
N SER A 30 14.62 1.61 14.14
CA SER A 30 13.87 0.47 14.66
C SER A 30 14.46 0.03 15.99
N GLY A 31 13.61 -0.42 16.92
CA GLY A 31 14.09 -0.92 18.21
C GLY A 31 12.97 -1.10 19.23
N THR A 32 13.39 -1.23 20.48
CA THR A 32 12.50 -1.22 21.64
C THR A 32 12.86 -0.03 22.53
N ALA A 33 11.84 0.51 23.20
CA ALA A 33 11.97 1.58 24.15
C ALA A 33 11.08 1.28 25.36
N GLU A 34 11.63 1.38 26.56
CA GLU A 34 10.88 1.23 27.80
C GLU A 34 10.25 2.56 28.22
N GLN A 35 9.06 2.48 28.79
CA GLN A 35 8.31 3.63 29.26
C GLN A 35 7.65 3.29 30.60
N LEU A 36 7.81 4.20 31.55
CA LEU A 36 7.16 4.16 32.86
C LEU A 36 5.92 5.07 32.83
N SER A 37 4.83 4.62 33.42
CA SER A 37 3.61 5.41 33.57
C SER A 37 3.11 5.36 35.02
N LEU A 38 2.79 6.53 35.58
CA LEU A 38 2.40 6.66 36.99
C LEU A 38 1.06 5.96 37.26
N ILE A 39 1.04 5.10 38.27
CA ILE A 39 -0.19 4.51 38.84
C ILE A 39 -0.57 5.26 40.11
N THR A 40 0.34 5.29 41.08
CA THR A 40 0.13 5.94 42.37
C THR A 40 1.46 6.38 42.99
N GLU A 41 1.40 7.41 43.82
CA GLU A 41 2.53 7.81 44.68
C GLU A 41 2.55 6.89 45.91
N THR A 42 3.74 6.53 46.41
CA THR A 42 3.89 5.71 47.61
C THR A 42 4.63 6.51 48.69
N GLN A 43 4.66 5.98 49.92
CA GLN A 43 5.44 6.58 51.01
C GLN A 43 6.86 5.99 51.13
N LEU A 44 7.22 5.10 50.20
CA LEU A 44 8.51 4.42 50.20
C LEU A 44 9.60 5.39 49.75
N THR A 45 10.77 5.30 50.36
CA THR A 45 11.95 6.09 49.99
C THR A 45 13.10 5.20 49.58
N ASN A 46 13.92 5.64 48.63
CA ASN A 46 15.19 4.98 48.34
C ASN A 46 16.24 5.22 49.44
N ASP A 47 17.42 4.65 49.24
CA ASP A 47 18.62 4.83 50.08
C ASP A 47 19.08 6.28 50.22
N GLN A 48 18.67 7.15 49.30
CA GLN A 48 18.93 8.59 49.31
C GLN A 48 17.79 9.40 49.95
N GLY A 49 16.77 8.75 50.49
CA GLY A 49 15.61 9.41 51.11
C GLY A 49 14.63 10.04 50.12
N GLN A 50 14.70 9.72 48.83
CA GLN A 50 13.80 10.21 47.79
C GLN A 50 12.56 9.34 47.69
N LEU A 51 11.39 9.98 47.57
CA LEU A 51 10.11 9.30 47.46
C LEU A 51 9.99 8.52 46.15
N LEU A 52 9.56 7.27 46.26
CA LEU A 52 9.28 6.39 45.13
C LEU A 52 7.80 6.49 44.75
N SER A 53 7.52 6.28 43.47
CA SER A 53 6.17 6.17 42.92
C SER A 53 6.02 4.81 42.27
N LEU A 54 4.82 4.23 42.36
CA LEU A 54 4.49 2.99 41.68
C LEU A 54 4.15 3.30 40.22
N CYS A 55 4.87 2.64 39.32
CA CYS A 55 4.81 2.82 37.89
C CYS A 55 4.40 1.52 37.20
N HIS A 56 3.66 1.64 36.11
CA HIS A 56 3.49 0.58 35.13
C HIS A 56 4.64 0.65 34.12
N LEU A 57 5.44 -0.41 34.05
CA LEU A 57 6.54 -0.56 33.09
C LEU A 57 6.02 -1.20 31.80
N THR A 58 6.23 -0.50 30.70
CA THR A 58 5.82 -0.94 29.36
C THR A 58 7.01 -0.92 28.39
N GLU A 59 7.05 -1.89 27.49
CA GLU A 59 7.97 -1.91 26.34
C GLU A 59 7.20 -1.48 25.09
N ASN A 60 7.66 -0.43 24.43
CA ASN A 60 7.21 0.00 23.11
C ASN A 60 8.17 -0.54 22.06
N ARG A 61 7.66 -1.20 21.03
CA ARG A 61 8.44 -1.52 19.82
C ARG A 61 8.15 -0.51 18.74
N HIS A 62 9.19 0.03 18.11
CA HIS A 62 9.05 1.00 17.04
C HIS A 62 9.72 0.54 15.75
N VAL A 63 9.12 0.94 14.63
CA VAL A 63 9.63 0.76 13.27
C VAL A 63 9.53 2.10 12.56
N LEU A 64 10.62 2.56 11.96
CA LEU A 64 10.77 3.91 11.40
C LEU A 64 10.32 5.01 12.38
N PHE A 65 10.75 4.93 13.63
CA PHE A 65 10.38 5.85 14.72
C PHE A 65 8.89 5.86 15.10
N LEU A 66 8.06 5.00 14.50
CA LEU A 66 6.64 4.88 14.82
C LEU A 66 6.41 3.70 15.77
N PRO A 67 5.72 3.88 16.91
CA PRO A 67 5.38 2.77 17.79
C PRO A 67 4.37 1.84 17.07
N VAL A 68 4.74 0.57 16.97
CA VAL A 68 3.97 -0.50 16.29
C VAL A 68 3.54 -1.62 17.23
N TRP A 69 3.97 -1.59 18.49
CA TRP A 69 3.51 -2.53 19.51
C TRP A 69 3.82 -1.99 20.89
N ARG A 70 2.96 -2.29 21.87
CA ARG A 70 3.19 -2.00 23.29
C ARG A 70 2.91 -3.26 24.11
N SER A 71 3.85 -3.66 24.95
CA SER A 71 3.71 -4.79 25.87
C SER A 71 3.93 -4.36 27.32
N SER A 72 3.17 -4.96 28.22
CA SER A 72 3.29 -4.77 29.66
C SER A 72 4.44 -5.63 30.19
N LEU A 73 5.45 -5.03 30.83
CA LEU A 73 6.55 -5.79 31.45
C LEU A 73 6.32 -6.06 32.93
N GLY A 74 5.56 -5.21 33.62
CA GLY A 74 5.28 -5.38 35.05
C GLY A 74 5.14 -4.06 35.79
N TYR A 75 5.28 -4.11 37.12
CA TYR A 75 5.35 -2.91 37.95
C TYR A 75 6.80 -2.55 38.24
N ALA A 76 7.05 -1.26 38.38
CA ALA A 76 8.34 -0.73 38.77
C ALA A 76 8.14 0.42 39.75
N MET A 77 9.12 0.65 40.62
CA MET A 77 9.18 1.84 41.47
C MET A 77 10.23 2.79 40.93
N ALA A 78 9.87 4.05 40.75
CA ALA A 78 10.79 5.06 40.26
C ALA A 78 10.57 6.39 40.98
N ILE A 79 11.61 7.22 41.02
CA ILE A 79 11.54 8.58 41.55
C ILE A 79 10.81 9.51 40.57
N ASN A 80 10.55 10.75 41.00
CA ASN A 80 10.01 11.82 40.15
C ASN A 80 8.71 11.43 39.40
N LYS A 81 7.79 10.74 40.07
CA LYS A 81 6.50 10.34 39.49
C LYS A 81 6.65 9.55 38.18
N CYS A 82 7.60 8.62 38.15
CA CYS A 82 7.90 7.76 37.00
C CYS A 82 8.60 8.46 35.82
N ASP A 83 9.04 9.71 35.99
CA ASP A 83 9.93 10.39 35.03
C ASP A 83 11.39 10.25 35.46
N ALA A 84 11.89 9.02 35.43
CA ALA A 84 13.26 8.68 35.79
C ALA A 84 13.88 7.75 34.74
N GLU A 85 15.20 7.82 34.62
CA GLU A 85 15.98 6.92 33.78
C GLU A 85 16.32 5.60 34.47
N SER A 86 16.14 5.53 35.80
CA SER A 86 16.34 4.31 36.57
C SER A 86 15.09 3.94 37.36
N TYR A 87 14.90 2.64 37.58
CA TYR A 87 13.77 2.10 38.31
C TYR A 87 14.13 0.80 39.05
N TYR A 88 13.30 0.45 40.03
CA TYR A 88 13.38 -0.80 40.77
C TYR A 88 12.23 -1.71 40.32
N PRO A 89 12.52 -2.88 39.71
CA PRO A 89 11.46 -3.80 39.32
C PRO A 89 10.74 -4.36 40.56
N VAL A 90 9.42 -4.43 40.49
CA VAL A 90 8.57 -5.02 41.54
C VAL A 90 8.13 -6.40 41.07
N ASP A 91 8.75 -7.43 41.64
CA ASP A 91 8.34 -8.82 41.45
C ASP A 91 7.03 -9.13 42.20
N ALA A 92 6.46 -10.31 41.95
CA ALA A 92 5.21 -10.72 42.56
C ALA A 92 5.31 -10.85 44.10
N GLU A 93 6.46 -11.23 44.63
CA GLU A 93 6.67 -11.40 46.07
C GLU A 93 6.64 -10.04 46.78
N LYS A 94 7.37 -9.04 46.26
CA LYS A 94 7.37 -7.65 46.75
C LYS A 94 5.99 -7.01 46.61
N LEU A 95 5.27 -7.30 45.53
CA LEU A 95 3.92 -6.80 45.33
C LEU A 95 2.96 -7.30 46.42
N THR A 96 2.99 -8.61 46.71
CA THR A 96 2.14 -9.19 47.76
C THR A 96 2.51 -8.67 49.15
N LEU A 97 3.81 -8.54 49.44
CA LEU A 97 4.27 -7.99 50.71
C LEU A 97 3.84 -6.53 50.89
N GLY A 98 4.02 -5.69 49.87
CA GLY A 98 3.62 -4.28 49.91
C GLY A 98 2.12 -4.08 50.11
N LYS A 99 1.28 -4.96 49.55
CA LYS A 99 -0.17 -4.98 49.82
C LYS A 99 -0.48 -5.33 51.27
N VAL A 100 0.15 -6.38 51.81
CA VAL A 100 -0.06 -6.82 53.21
C VAL A 100 0.39 -5.76 54.23
N LEU A 101 1.44 -5.02 53.91
CA LEU A 101 1.95 -3.93 54.75
C LEU A 101 1.15 -2.63 54.62
N GLY A 102 0.17 -2.57 53.72
CA GLY A 102 -0.62 -1.35 53.45
C GLY A 102 0.16 -0.24 52.74
N GLU A 103 1.33 -0.57 52.18
CA GLU A 103 2.17 0.37 51.43
C GLU A 103 1.74 0.50 49.96
N LEU A 104 1.05 -0.52 49.44
CA LEU A 104 0.49 -0.56 48.10
C LEU A 104 -1.04 -0.75 48.16
N PRO A 105 -1.79 -0.25 47.17
CA PRO A 105 -3.24 -0.43 47.12
C PRO A 105 -3.64 -1.91 47.05
N GLU A 106 -4.61 -2.33 47.88
CA GLU A 106 -5.12 -3.71 47.91
C GLU A 106 -5.81 -4.12 46.60
N ASP A 107 -6.36 -3.15 45.86
CA ASP A 107 -7.07 -3.33 44.60
C ASP A 107 -6.16 -3.43 43.37
N LEU A 108 -4.84 -3.30 43.55
CA LEU A 108 -3.88 -3.39 42.46
C LEU A 108 -3.83 -4.82 41.87
N PRO A 109 -4.00 -5.03 40.56
CA PRO A 109 -4.00 -6.38 40.00
C PRO A 109 -2.60 -6.99 39.99
N ASP A 110 -2.48 -8.30 40.26
CA ASP A 110 -1.19 -9.00 40.34
C ASP A 110 -0.43 -9.01 39.01
N GLN A 111 -1.14 -8.88 37.88
CA GLN A 111 -0.56 -8.66 36.58
C GLN A 111 -1.13 -7.39 35.95
N PRO A 112 -0.29 -6.42 35.56
CA PRO A 112 -0.75 -5.22 34.91
C PRO A 112 -1.30 -5.56 33.52
N LYS A 113 -2.58 -5.30 33.32
CA LYS A 113 -3.28 -5.48 32.04
C LYS A 113 -3.29 -4.15 31.29
N LEU A 114 -2.80 -4.17 30.05
CA LEU A 114 -3.02 -3.06 29.13
C LEU A 114 -4.47 -3.11 28.65
N SER A 115 -5.17 -1.98 28.71
CA SER A 115 -6.45 -1.84 28.02
C SER A 115 -6.21 -1.91 26.51
N VAL A 116 -7.19 -2.43 25.76
CA VAL A 116 -7.16 -2.38 24.28
C VAL A 116 -7.00 -0.94 23.78
N SER A 117 -7.57 0.03 24.51
CA SER A 117 -7.39 1.45 24.22
C SER A 117 -5.95 1.94 24.48
N ASP A 118 -5.26 1.43 25.50
CA ASP A 118 -3.85 1.75 25.80
C ASP A 118 -2.88 1.03 24.85
N MET A 119 -3.29 -0.12 24.33
CA MET A 119 -2.55 -0.87 23.32
C MET A 119 -2.60 -0.17 21.95
N ILE A 120 -3.71 0.52 21.63
CA ILE A 120 -3.93 1.16 20.32
C ILE A 120 -3.65 2.68 20.36
N SER A 121 -3.76 3.33 21.52
CA SER A 121 -3.43 4.76 21.68
C SER A 121 -1.92 4.97 21.54
N GLY A 122 -1.54 5.50 20.37
CA GLY A 122 -0.15 5.68 19.96
C GLY A 122 0.13 5.19 18.53
N PHE A 123 -0.73 4.33 17.98
CA PHE A 123 -0.61 3.84 16.60
C PHE A 123 -1.12 4.86 15.57
N TRP A 124 -0.42 5.99 15.41
CA TRP A 124 -0.60 6.86 14.25
C TRP A 124 -0.40 6.10 12.93
N GLY A 125 0.43 5.05 12.95
CA GLY A 125 0.66 4.15 11.81
C GLY A 125 -0.62 3.49 11.29
N LEU A 126 -1.54 3.03 12.15
CA LEU A 126 -2.76 2.35 11.70
C LEU A 126 -3.68 3.27 10.90
N GLY A 127 -3.81 4.54 11.33
CA GLY A 127 -4.58 5.54 10.58
C GLY A 127 -4.01 5.80 9.19
N VAL A 128 -2.68 5.93 9.09
CA VAL A 128 -1.99 6.11 7.80
C VAL A 128 -2.11 4.87 6.92
N PHE A 129 -1.93 3.67 7.48
CA PHE A 129 -2.09 2.41 6.75
C PHE A 129 -3.53 2.23 6.23
N ALA A 130 -4.54 2.51 7.05
CA ALA A 130 -5.94 2.44 6.65
C ALA A 130 -6.26 3.43 5.52
N LEU A 131 -5.73 4.66 5.59
CA LEU A 131 -5.88 5.65 4.53
C LEU A 131 -5.23 5.19 3.21
N LEU A 132 -4.01 4.68 3.27
CA LEU A 132 -3.30 4.17 2.09
C LEU A 132 -4.03 2.99 1.45
N LEU A 133 -4.51 2.05 2.25
CA LEU A 133 -5.31 0.92 1.78
C LEU A 133 -6.65 1.37 1.17
N GLY A 134 -7.31 2.37 1.77
CA GLY A 134 -8.52 2.97 1.22
C GLY A 134 -8.29 3.59 -0.16
N VAL A 135 -7.24 4.41 -0.31
CA VAL A 135 -6.89 5.05 -1.60
C VAL A 135 -6.50 4.01 -2.66
N ALA A 136 -5.71 3.00 -2.28
CA ALA A 136 -5.33 1.92 -3.19
C ALA A 136 -6.56 1.11 -3.65
N GLY A 137 -7.47 0.79 -2.72
CA GLY A 137 -8.72 0.09 -2.99
C GLY A 137 -9.61 0.84 -3.97
N ILE A 138 -9.79 2.16 -3.79
CA ILE A 138 -10.57 3.01 -4.71
C ILE A 138 -9.96 3.00 -6.12
N LYS A 139 -8.64 3.16 -6.25
CA LYS A 139 -7.96 3.13 -7.56
C LYS A 139 -8.09 1.77 -8.24
N TRP A 140 -7.95 0.68 -7.49
CA TRP A 140 -8.10 -0.68 -8.01
C TRP A 140 -9.53 -0.98 -8.48
N ALA A 141 -10.53 -0.61 -7.67
CA ALA A 141 -11.94 -0.76 -8.02
C ALA A 141 -12.31 0.03 -9.29
N GLY A 142 -11.81 1.26 -9.43
CA GLY A 142 -12.03 2.09 -10.62
C GLY A 142 -11.44 1.47 -11.89
N ARG A 143 -10.21 0.93 -11.83
CA ARG A 143 -9.60 0.21 -12.96
C ARG A 143 -10.38 -1.05 -13.32
N SER A 144 -10.73 -1.87 -12.33
CA SER A 144 -11.48 -3.11 -12.53
C SER A 144 -12.84 -2.85 -13.17
N ALA A 145 -13.58 -1.84 -12.69
CA ALA A 145 -14.86 -1.44 -13.24
C ALA A 145 -14.76 -0.97 -14.71
N ARG A 146 -13.72 -0.20 -15.06
CA ARG A 146 -13.46 0.23 -16.45
C ARG A 146 -13.18 -0.96 -17.35
N THR A 147 -12.30 -1.88 -16.94
CA THR A 147 -12.00 -3.09 -17.73
C THR A 147 -13.24 -3.97 -17.92
N SER A 148 -14.09 -4.08 -16.89
CA SER A 148 -15.35 -4.83 -16.98
C SER A 148 -16.34 -4.19 -17.95
N LYS A 149 -16.55 -2.87 -17.88
CA LYS A 149 -17.39 -2.14 -18.84
C LYS A 149 -16.87 -2.26 -20.27
N ARG A 150 -15.55 -2.15 -20.46
CA ARG A 150 -14.92 -2.35 -21.78
C ARG A 150 -15.20 -3.76 -22.30
N LYS A 151 -15.01 -4.81 -21.49
CA LYS A 151 -15.34 -6.19 -21.88
C LYS A 151 -16.83 -6.38 -22.21
N ALA A 152 -17.74 -5.68 -21.54
CA ALA A 152 -19.16 -5.72 -21.86
C ALA A 152 -19.45 -5.12 -23.25
N GLU A 153 -18.84 -3.97 -23.56
CA GLU A 153 -18.88 -3.33 -24.89
C GLU A 153 -18.17 -4.16 -25.97
N MET A 154 -17.47 -5.24 -25.64
CA MET A 154 -16.76 -6.13 -26.58
C MET A 154 -17.55 -7.40 -26.91
N LYS A 155 -18.70 -7.66 -26.26
CA LYS A 155 -19.52 -8.87 -26.51
C LYS A 155 -20.16 -8.83 -27.91
N GLY A 156 -20.22 -10.00 -28.55
CA GLY A 156 -20.94 -10.24 -29.81
C GLY A 156 -20.15 -10.02 -31.10
N ALA A 157 -18.97 -9.39 -31.05
CA ALA A 157 -18.15 -9.13 -32.23
C ALA A 157 -16.94 -10.07 -32.35
N ALA A 158 -16.43 -10.25 -33.58
CA ALA A 158 -15.30 -11.13 -33.85
C ALA A 158 -14.05 -10.67 -33.05
N PRO A 159 -13.33 -11.57 -32.36
CA PRO A 159 -12.24 -11.21 -31.45
C PRO A 159 -11.18 -10.30 -32.07
N ALA A 160 -10.81 -10.53 -33.34
CA ALA A 160 -9.80 -9.73 -34.03
C ALA A 160 -10.22 -8.27 -34.24
N ALA A 161 -11.47 -8.03 -34.65
CA ALA A 161 -11.97 -6.68 -34.90
C ALA A 161 -12.13 -5.89 -33.61
N VAL A 162 -12.61 -6.54 -32.56
CA VAL A 162 -12.70 -5.92 -31.24
C VAL A 162 -11.32 -5.50 -30.74
N LYS A 163 -10.30 -6.35 -30.92
CA LYS A 163 -8.91 -6.04 -30.56
C LYS A 163 -8.32 -4.94 -31.44
N ALA A 164 -8.69 -4.90 -32.72
CA ALA A 164 -8.29 -3.84 -33.64
C ALA A 164 -8.87 -2.49 -33.20
N ILE A 165 -10.17 -2.41 -32.89
CA ILE A 165 -10.82 -1.18 -32.42
C ILE A 165 -10.25 -0.73 -31.08
N ASP A 166 -10.02 -1.66 -30.14
CA ASP A 166 -9.39 -1.35 -28.86
C ASP A 166 -7.99 -0.74 -29.09
N ALA A 167 -7.18 -1.36 -29.96
CA ALA A 167 -5.85 -0.84 -30.30
C ALA A 167 -5.88 0.52 -31.02
N MET A 168 -6.81 0.73 -31.96
CA MET A 168 -7.04 2.00 -32.66
C MET A 168 -7.46 3.11 -31.69
N CYS A 169 -8.37 2.82 -30.74
CA CYS A 169 -8.77 3.79 -29.70
C CYS A 169 -7.58 4.22 -28.85
N HIS A 170 -6.72 3.28 -28.47
CA HIS A 170 -5.50 3.57 -27.72
C HIS A 170 -4.47 4.37 -28.54
N ALA A 171 -4.38 4.14 -29.85
CA ALA A 171 -3.53 4.90 -30.76
C ALA A 171 -4.00 6.36 -30.88
N ALA A 172 -5.28 6.57 -31.23
CA ALA A 172 -5.88 7.91 -31.31
C ALA A 172 -5.78 8.67 -29.97
N LYS A 173 -5.97 7.97 -28.84
CA LYS A 173 -5.82 8.59 -27.51
C LYS A 173 -4.39 9.02 -27.19
N ALA A 174 -3.39 8.33 -27.76
CA ALA A 174 -1.98 8.68 -27.58
C ALA A 174 -1.59 9.93 -28.39
N ASP A 175 -2.19 10.13 -29.56
CA ASP A 175 -2.04 11.37 -30.32
C ASP A 175 -2.79 12.55 -29.65
N GLY A 176 -3.98 12.28 -29.12
CA GLY A 176 -4.69 13.18 -28.21
C GLY A 176 -5.91 13.86 -28.82
N ARG A 177 -6.32 13.47 -30.03
CA ARG A 177 -7.58 13.85 -30.66
C ARG A 177 -8.30 12.61 -31.18
N LEU A 178 -9.61 12.74 -31.34
CA LEU A 178 -10.44 11.79 -32.05
C LEU A 178 -11.52 12.60 -32.75
N ASP A 179 -11.36 12.79 -34.04
CA ASP A 179 -12.34 13.50 -34.87
C ASP A 179 -13.34 12.55 -35.54
N ASP A 180 -14.35 13.14 -36.18
CA ASP A 180 -15.44 12.39 -36.79
C ASP A 180 -14.97 11.56 -38.00
N SER A 181 -13.89 12.00 -38.68
CA SER A 181 -13.33 11.28 -39.82
C SER A 181 -12.54 10.04 -39.38
N GLU A 182 -11.80 10.13 -38.27
CA GLU A 182 -11.15 8.98 -37.66
C GLU A 182 -12.18 7.97 -37.13
N ILE A 183 -13.28 8.43 -36.54
CA ILE A 183 -14.36 7.56 -36.07
C ILE A 183 -15.02 6.82 -37.23
N ALA A 184 -15.31 7.52 -38.33
CA ALA A 184 -15.85 6.92 -39.53
C ALA A 184 -14.88 5.86 -40.10
N LEU A 185 -13.59 6.18 -40.18
CA LEU A 185 -12.56 5.25 -40.62
C LEU A 185 -12.46 4.01 -39.72
N MET A 186 -12.52 4.18 -38.40
CA MET A 186 -12.54 3.05 -37.45
C MET A 186 -13.77 2.16 -37.63
N SER A 187 -14.93 2.75 -37.90
CA SER A 187 -16.17 2.01 -38.19
C SER A 187 -16.07 1.22 -39.49
N ASP A 188 -15.52 1.82 -40.54
CA ASP A 188 -15.30 1.18 -41.84
C ASP A 188 -14.31 0.02 -41.76
N ILE A 189 -13.19 0.21 -41.07
CA ILE A 189 -12.21 -0.86 -40.82
C ILE A 189 -12.88 -2.01 -40.05
N ALA A 190 -13.63 -1.69 -39.01
CA ALA A 190 -14.35 -2.69 -38.23
C ALA A 190 -15.39 -3.46 -39.06
N LYS A 191 -16.10 -2.77 -39.95
CA LYS A 191 -17.04 -3.37 -40.89
C LYS A 191 -16.34 -4.28 -41.88
N GLN A 192 -15.20 -3.88 -42.42
CA GLN A 192 -14.40 -4.75 -43.30
C GLN A 192 -13.92 -6.01 -42.59
N MET A 193 -13.58 -5.92 -41.30
CA MET A 193 -13.12 -7.06 -40.52
C MET A 193 -14.24 -8.00 -40.03
N THR A 194 -15.47 -7.51 -39.85
CA THR A 194 -16.56 -8.27 -39.21
C THR A 194 -17.81 -8.48 -40.07
N GLY A 195 -17.94 -7.74 -41.17
CA GLY A 195 -19.17 -7.64 -41.95
C GLY A 195 -20.22 -6.70 -41.34
N GLU A 196 -20.06 -6.28 -40.08
CA GLU A 196 -21.01 -5.40 -39.39
C GLU A 196 -20.35 -4.07 -38.99
N PRO A 197 -21.01 -2.93 -39.22
CA PRO A 197 -20.48 -1.64 -38.77
C PRO A 197 -20.46 -1.59 -37.24
N PHE A 198 -19.40 -1.01 -36.68
CA PHE A 198 -19.42 -0.62 -35.28
C PHE A 198 -20.09 0.74 -35.16
N ASP A 199 -21.09 0.81 -34.29
CA ASP A 199 -21.77 2.06 -33.95
C ASP A 199 -20.76 3.12 -33.47
N GLU A 200 -20.85 4.33 -34.01
CA GLU A 200 -19.92 5.43 -33.69
C GLU A 200 -19.96 5.78 -32.20
N ALA A 201 -21.15 5.75 -31.58
CA ALA A 201 -21.25 6.01 -30.16
C ALA A 201 -20.53 4.94 -29.33
N ARG A 202 -20.51 3.67 -29.79
CA ARG A 202 -19.70 2.60 -29.18
C ARG A 202 -18.21 2.88 -29.32
N ILE A 203 -17.75 3.35 -30.47
CA ILE A 203 -16.35 3.73 -30.69
C ILE A 203 -15.94 4.86 -29.73
N ARG A 204 -16.77 5.91 -29.60
CA ARG A 204 -16.51 7.01 -28.64
C ARG A 204 -16.42 6.51 -27.20
N ARG A 205 -17.34 5.63 -26.77
CA ARG A 205 -17.27 5.01 -25.44
C ARG A 205 -15.99 4.20 -25.23
N MET A 206 -15.53 3.47 -26.25
CA MET A 206 -14.27 2.74 -26.19
C MET A 206 -13.06 3.67 -26.10
N TYR A 207 -13.06 4.77 -26.85
CA TYR A 207 -12.03 5.82 -26.78
C TYR A 207 -11.95 6.50 -25.41
N ASP A 208 -13.09 6.81 -24.79
CA ASP A 208 -13.13 7.41 -23.46
C ASP A 208 -12.59 6.47 -22.37
N LEU A 209 -12.71 5.16 -22.59
CA LEU A 209 -12.18 4.13 -21.71
C LEU A 209 -10.72 3.78 -22.01
N ALA A 210 -10.16 4.21 -23.15
CA ALA A 210 -8.79 3.95 -23.55
C ALA A 210 -7.78 4.80 -22.73
N GLU A 211 -6.58 4.25 -22.59
CA GLU A 211 -5.46 4.90 -21.90
C GLU A 211 -4.44 5.42 -22.92
N ALA A 212 -4.04 6.68 -22.81
CA ALA A 212 -3.06 7.31 -23.71
C ALA A 212 -1.66 6.68 -23.64
N LYS A 213 -1.34 5.96 -22.56
CA LYS A 213 -0.06 5.29 -22.36
C LYS A 213 -0.28 3.83 -21.96
N PRO A 214 -0.51 2.92 -22.91
CA PRO A 214 -0.65 1.51 -22.60
C PRO A 214 0.65 0.95 -22.01
N THR A 215 0.49 0.02 -21.07
CA THR A 215 1.53 -0.82 -20.50
C THR A 215 1.94 -1.93 -21.46
N GLU A 216 3.13 -2.52 -21.27
CA GLU A 216 3.59 -3.66 -22.07
C GLU A 216 2.61 -4.84 -22.06
N HIS A 217 2.01 -5.10 -20.89
CA HIS A 217 0.99 -6.13 -20.76
C HIS A 217 -0.27 -5.81 -21.59
N GLN A 218 -0.69 -4.54 -21.66
CA GLN A 218 -1.80 -4.14 -22.53
C GLN A 218 -1.46 -4.33 -24.01
N PHE A 219 -0.24 -3.98 -24.44
CA PHE A 219 0.21 -4.22 -25.81
C PHE A 219 0.18 -5.71 -26.19
N ALA A 220 0.67 -6.59 -25.30
CA ALA A 220 0.57 -8.03 -25.50
C ALA A 220 -0.89 -8.53 -25.54
N SER A 221 -1.77 -7.90 -24.75
CA SER A 221 -3.19 -8.26 -24.70
C SER A 221 -3.95 -7.97 -26.00
N PHE A 222 -3.48 -7.06 -26.85
CA PHE A 222 -4.08 -6.81 -28.17
C PHE A 222 -3.94 -8.02 -29.10
N GLY A 223 -2.85 -8.79 -28.98
CA GLY A 223 -2.60 -9.98 -29.80
C GLY A 223 -2.97 -11.31 -29.14
N SER A 224 -3.37 -11.29 -27.87
CA SER A 224 -3.64 -12.52 -27.11
C SER A 224 -4.86 -13.26 -27.67
N GLY A 225 -4.69 -14.55 -27.96
CA GLY A 225 -5.72 -15.40 -28.55
C GLY A 225 -5.96 -15.19 -30.05
N LEU A 226 -5.16 -14.35 -30.72
CA LEU A 226 -5.26 -14.11 -32.17
C LEU A 226 -4.26 -14.96 -32.96
N SER A 227 -4.67 -15.39 -34.17
CA SER A 227 -3.78 -15.99 -35.15
C SER A 227 -2.75 -14.97 -35.69
N PRO A 228 -1.63 -15.41 -36.30
CA PRO A 228 -0.67 -14.50 -36.92
C PRO A 228 -1.31 -13.52 -37.91
N ASP A 229 -2.23 -13.98 -38.76
CA ASP A 229 -2.94 -13.13 -39.73
C ASP A 229 -3.86 -12.12 -39.05
N GLN A 230 -4.54 -12.52 -37.98
CA GLN A 230 -5.36 -11.61 -37.18
C GLN A 230 -4.53 -10.54 -36.49
N LYS A 231 -3.32 -10.87 -36.02
CA LYS A 231 -2.41 -9.87 -35.45
C LYS A 231 -1.94 -8.87 -36.50
N ARG A 232 -1.67 -9.33 -37.73
CA ARG A 232 -1.37 -8.43 -38.86
C ARG A 232 -2.52 -7.48 -39.13
N MET A 233 -3.76 -7.99 -39.16
CA MET A 233 -4.95 -7.15 -39.33
C MET A 233 -5.08 -6.09 -38.23
N VAL A 234 -4.83 -6.44 -36.97
CA VAL A 234 -4.83 -5.47 -35.85
C VAL A 234 -3.76 -4.39 -36.05
N LEU A 235 -2.54 -4.77 -36.43
CA LEU A 235 -1.48 -3.80 -36.68
C LEU A 235 -1.81 -2.90 -37.88
N GLN A 236 -2.32 -3.48 -38.97
CA GLN A 236 -2.71 -2.75 -40.16
C GLN A 236 -3.83 -1.74 -39.87
N ALA A 237 -4.84 -2.14 -39.09
CA ALA A 237 -5.90 -1.25 -38.63
C ALA A 237 -5.36 -0.01 -37.91
N VAL A 238 -4.40 -0.21 -36.99
CA VAL A 238 -3.74 0.88 -36.27
C VAL A 238 -2.93 1.76 -37.22
N LEU A 239 -2.17 1.16 -38.13
CA LEU A 239 -1.37 1.92 -39.11
C LEU A 239 -2.24 2.77 -40.04
N MET A 240 -3.46 2.32 -40.38
CA MET A 240 -4.40 3.10 -41.19
C MET A 240 -4.94 4.33 -40.45
N ILE A 241 -5.16 4.24 -39.14
CA ILE A 241 -5.59 5.39 -38.31
C ILE A 241 -4.45 6.39 -38.18
N ILE A 242 -3.30 5.93 -37.72
CA ILE A 242 -2.14 6.79 -37.47
C ILE A 242 -1.61 7.41 -38.78
N GLY A 243 -1.72 6.68 -39.90
CA GLY A 243 -1.28 7.15 -41.21
C GLY A 243 -2.26 8.08 -41.93
N SER A 244 -3.45 8.34 -41.36
CA SER A 244 -4.50 9.09 -42.06
C SER A 244 -4.13 10.55 -42.35
N ASP A 245 -3.32 11.17 -41.47
CA ASP A 245 -2.84 12.55 -41.60
C ASP A 245 -1.53 12.69 -42.39
N GLY A 246 -0.94 11.57 -42.84
CA GLY A 246 0.18 11.53 -43.79
C GLY A 246 1.59 11.70 -43.19
N ASP A 247 1.72 12.10 -41.93
CA ASP A 247 3.01 12.20 -41.21
C ASP A 247 2.95 11.46 -39.87
N LEU A 248 3.94 10.60 -39.61
CA LEU A 248 4.06 9.89 -38.33
C LEU A 248 4.93 10.69 -37.34
N ASP A 249 4.35 11.10 -36.22
CA ASP A 249 5.09 11.72 -35.14
C ASP A 249 5.89 10.68 -34.30
N LYS A 250 6.68 11.18 -33.35
CA LYS A 250 7.49 10.33 -32.47
C LYS A 250 6.65 9.43 -31.55
N ARG A 251 5.51 9.93 -31.06
CA ARG A 251 4.60 9.21 -30.14
C ARG A 251 3.91 8.06 -30.87
N GLU A 252 3.48 8.33 -32.09
CA GLU A 252 2.85 7.37 -32.99
C GLU A 252 3.82 6.26 -33.41
N THR A 253 5.04 6.64 -33.79
CA THR A 253 6.11 5.68 -34.10
C THR A 253 6.41 4.78 -32.90
N ASP A 254 6.51 5.35 -31.69
CA ASP A 254 6.72 4.60 -30.44
C ASP A 254 5.54 3.67 -30.13
N PHE A 255 4.30 4.11 -30.35
CA PHE A 255 3.11 3.28 -30.19
C PHE A 255 3.13 2.08 -31.13
N VAL A 256 3.39 2.29 -32.42
CA VAL A 256 3.48 1.23 -33.44
C VAL A 256 4.57 0.23 -33.10
N GLN A 257 5.74 0.69 -32.68
CA GLN A 257 6.85 -0.20 -32.29
C GLN A 257 6.47 -1.09 -31.08
N LYS A 258 5.87 -0.51 -30.05
CA LYS A 258 5.41 -1.24 -28.86
C LYS A 258 4.27 -2.20 -29.18
N LEU A 259 3.35 -1.81 -30.06
CA LEU A 259 2.29 -2.67 -30.55
C LEU A 259 2.86 -3.85 -31.34
N ALA A 260 3.74 -3.59 -32.31
CA ALA A 260 4.40 -4.63 -33.09
C ALA A 260 5.14 -5.64 -32.19
N HIS A 261 5.88 -5.13 -31.20
CA HIS A 261 6.53 -5.97 -30.19
C HIS A 261 5.52 -6.81 -29.39
N GLY A 262 4.43 -6.21 -28.89
CA GLY A 262 3.37 -6.93 -28.18
C GLY A 262 2.65 -7.99 -29.02
N LEU A 263 2.50 -7.72 -30.32
CA LEU A 263 1.93 -8.65 -31.29
C LEU A 263 2.93 -9.72 -31.75
N LYS A 264 4.23 -9.55 -31.45
CA LYS A 264 5.34 -10.38 -31.94
C LYS A 264 5.48 -10.33 -33.48
N ILE A 265 5.32 -9.14 -34.04
CA ILE A 265 5.52 -8.85 -35.47
C ILE A 265 6.90 -8.21 -35.65
N SER A 266 7.66 -8.70 -36.62
CA SER A 266 9.03 -8.23 -36.85
C SER A 266 9.06 -6.83 -37.47
N GLY A 267 10.11 -6.03 -37.21
CA GLY A 267 10.22 -4.69 -37.80
C GLY A 267 10.24 -4.67 -39.34
N ALA A 268 10.80 -5.72 -39.97
CA ALA A 268 10.76 -5.88 -41.42
C ALA A 268 9.33 -6.06 -41.95
N GLU A 269 8.52 -6.81 -41.22
CA GLU A 269 7.11 -7.04 -41.53
C GLU A 269 6.26 -5.78 -41.30
N VAL A 270 6.52 -5.02 -40.22
CA VAL A 270 5.89 -3.70 -40.01
C VAL A 270 6.18 -2.78 -41.19
N LYS A 271 7.44 -2.71 -41.64
CA LYS A 271 7.84 -1.88 -42.78
C LYS A 271 7.14 -2.32 -44.07
N ALA A 272 7.04 -3.62 -44.32
CA ALA A 272 6.33 -4.16 -45.48
C ALA A 272 4.83 -3.82 -45.46
N LEU A 273 4.18 -3.96 -44.30
CA LEU A 273 2.77 -3.57 -44.12
C LEU A 273 2.57 -2.09 -44.39
N PHE A 274 3.41 -1.22 -43.80
CA PHE A 274 3.35 0.21 -44.02
C PHE A 274 3.50 0.55 -45.51
N GLN A 275 4.53 0.00 -46.17
CA GLN A 275 4.75 0.23 -47.60
C GLN A 275 3.59 -0.24 -48.48
N SER A 276 2.94 -1.35 -48.16
CA SER A 276 1.78 -1.83 -48.93
C SER A 276 0.56 -0.92 -48.86
N MET A 277 0.43 -0.11 -47.80
CA MET A 277 -0.68 0.83 -47.65
C MET A 277 -0.47 2.11 -48.49
N TYR A 278 0.77 2.55 -48.65
CA TYR A 278 1.12 3.75 -49.43
C TYR A 278 1.59 3.45 -50.86
N ALA A 279 1.68 2.16 -51.22
CA ALA A 279 1.90 1.77 -52.60
C ALA A 279 0.69 2.21 -53.43
N LYS A 280 0.87 3.29 -54.20
CA LYS A 280 -0.09 3.77 -55.20
C LYS A 280 -0.55 2.55 -56.02
N PRO A 281 -1.86 2.29 -56.20
CA PRO A 281 -2.31 1.19 -57.05
C PRO A 281 -1.67 1.41 -58.43
N ALA A 282 -1.02 0.38 -58.96
CA ALA A 282 -0.51 0.41 -60.32
C ALA A 282 -1.71 0.75 -61.22
N GLU A 283 -1.63 1.91 -61.89
CA GLU A 283 -2.64 2.37 -62.84
C GLU A 283 -2.84 1.23 -63.87
N ALA A 284 -4.04 0.63 -63.83
CA ALA A 284 -4.51 -0.38 -64.77
C ALA A 284 -5.45 0.29 -65.78
#